data_AF-A0A9D8W739-F1
#
_entry.id   AF-A0A9D8W739-F1
#
_cell.length_a   1.000
_cell.length_b   1.000
_cell.length_c   1.000
_cell.angle_alpha   90.00
_cell.angle_beta   90.00
_cell.angle_gamma   90.00
#
_symmetry.space_group_name_H-M   'P 1'
#
loop_
_entity.id
_entity.type
_entity.pdbx_description
1 polymer ?
#
loop_
_entity_poly.entity_id
_entity_poly.type
_entity_poly.pdbx_seq_one_letter_code
_entity_poly.pdbx_strand_id
1 'polypeptide(L)'
;MIQALGNKVRGIGALTQRFIRQPSGATAVEFGIIAVPFFFLKMAIIETAMVFWAGQLLESGVSEAGRQIRTGQVQSQGIDEAGFRALMCNEIGVLFDCDERLAIDVQRVVRFDAADLARPPVDGAGNFNGAFGFEPGVGGETVIVRAFYRWPLLFNFMGLDAADIAGRQRLLIATTAFRNEPF
;
A
#
# COMPACT_ATOMS: atom_id res chain seq x y z
N MET A 1 6.07 -60.30 24.06
CA MET A 1 6.12 -58.91 23.56
C MET A 1 5.03 -58.56 22.54
N ILE A 2 4.36 -59.53 21.89
CA ILE A 2 3.40 -59.27 20.80
C ILE A 2 1.97 -58.91 21.28
N GLN A 3 1.57 -59.31 22.49
CA GLN A 3 0.20 -59.04 23.00
C GLN A 3 -0.05 -57.59 23.47
N ALA A 4 0.99 -56.80 23.76
CA ALA A 4 0.84 -55.42 24.25
C ALA A 4 0.47 -54.41 23.13
N LEU A 5 0.70 -54.76 21.85
CA LEU A 5 0.37 -53.92 20.70
C LEU A 5 -1.11 -54.01 20.31
N GLY A 6 -1.76 -55.16 20.52
CA GLY A 6 -3.17 -55.37 20.13
C GLY A 6 -4.18 -54.55 20.95
N ASN A 7 -3.90 -54.29 22.23
CA ASN A 7 -4.80 -53.52 23.11
C ASN A 7 -4.74 -52.01 22.83
N LYS A 8 -3.57 -51.51 22.37
CA LYS A 8 -3.36 -50.10 22.01
C LYS A 8 -4.12 -49.72 20.74
N VAL A 9 -4.14 -50.60 19.74
CA VAL A 9 -4.88 -50.42 18.47
C VAL A 9 -6.39 -50.44 18.70
N ARG A 10 -6.89 -51.32 19.59
CA ARG A 10 -8.31 -51.37 19.97
C ARG A 10 -8.80 -50.12 20.73
N GLY A 11 -7.97 -49.57 21.62
CA GLY A 11 -8.29 -48.34 22.37
C GLY A 11 -8.38 -47.09 21.50
N ILE A 12 -7.50 -46.96 20.51
CA ILE A 12 -7.50 -45.83 19.55
C ILE A 12 -8.70 -45.92 18.60
N GLY A 13 -9.03 -47.12 18.10
CA GLY A 13 -10.19 -47.33 17.24
C GLY A 13 -11.54 -47.03 17.93
N ALA A 14 -11.66 -47.35 19.22
CA ALA A 14 -12.86 -47.02 20.00
C ALA A 14 -12.98 -45.51 20.30
N LEU A 15 -11.86 -44.82 20.51
CA LEU A 15 -11.85 -43.36 20.71
C LEU A 15 -12.23 -42.61 19.43
N THR A 16 -11.69 -43.00 18.27
CA THR A 16 -12.05 -42.38 16.99
C THR A 16 -13.50 -42.67 16.58
N GLN A 17 -14.02 -43.88 16.81
CA GLN A 17 -15.45 -44.16 16.62
C GLN A 17 -16.36 -43.32 17.54
N ARG A 18 -15.91 -43.00 18.74
CA ARG A 18 -16.66 -42.17 19.70
C ARG A 18 -16.64 -40.68 19.29
N PHE A 19 -15.54 -40.20 18.72
CA PHE A 19 -15.46 -38.86 18.11
C PHE A 19 -16.35 -38.73 16.86
N ILE A 20 -16.39 -39.74 16.00
CA ILE A 20 -17.21 -39.72 14.77
C ILE A 20 -18.72 -39.77 15.09
N ARG A 21 -19.11 -40.36 16.23
CA ARG A 21 -20.52 -40.48 16.67
C ARG A 21 -21.01 -39.34 17.57
N GLN A 22 -20.19 -38.32 17.84
CA GLN A 22 -20.60 -37.21 18.71
C GLN A 22 -21.38 -36.14 17.91
N PRO A 23 -22.66 -35.87 18.24
CA PRO A 23 -23.49 -34.88 17.53
C PRO A 23 -22.98 -33.44 17.68
N SER A 24 -22.17 -33.16 18.71
CA SER A 24 -21.48 -31.88 18.89
C SER A 24 -20.43 -31.59 17.81
N GLY A 25 -19.96 -32.62 17.08
CA GLY A 25 -19.07 -32.44 15.93
C GLY A 25 -19.77 -31.78 14.74
N ALA A 26 -21.06 -32.05 14.52
CA ALA A 26 -21.84 -31.44 13.45
C ALA A 26 -22.00 -29.92 13.66
N THR A 27 -22.33 -29.51 14.89
CA THR A 27 -22.41 -28.09 15.25
C THR A 27 -21.07 -27.37 15.08
N ALA A 28 -19.94 -28.01 15.44
CA ALA A 28 -18.62 -27.41 15.26
C ALA A 28 -18.28 -27.17 13.77
N VAL A 29 -18.72 -28.06 12.88
CA VAL A 29 -18.55 -27.90 11.42
C VAL A 29 -19.42 -26.76 10.87
N GLU A 30 -20.68 -26.65 11.32
CA GLU A 30 -21.58 -25.56 10.92
C GLU A 30 -21.00 -24.18 11.29
N PHE A 31 -20.49 -24.03 12.52
CA PHE A 31 -19.83 -22.79 12.93
C PHE A 31 -18.51 -22.55 12.18
N GLY A 32 -17.75 -23.60 11.89
CA GLY A 32 -16.51 -23.51 11.12
C GLY A 32 -16.74 -22.95 9.71
N ILE A 33 -17.81 -23.38 9.04
CA ILE A 33 -18.16 -22.90 7.69
C ILE A 33 -18.49 -21.40 7.69
N ILE A 34 -19.13 -20.87 8.75
CA ILE A 34 -19.46 -19.45 8.86
C ILE A 34 -18.25 -18.62 9.32
N ALA A 35 -17.37 -19.19 10.13
CA ALA A 35 -16.19 -18.49 10.63
C ALA A 35 -15.23 -18.07 9.50
N VAL A 36 -15.03 -18.93 8.50
CA VAL A 36 -14.11 -18.66 7.36
C VAL A 36 -14.45 -17.35 6.62
N PRO A 37 -15.65 -17.15 6.06
CA PRO A 37 -15.99 -15.90 5.37
C PRO A 37 -16.02 -14.69 6.32
N PHE A 38 -16.33 -14.88 7.60
CA PHE A 38 -16.32 -13.80 8.59
C PHE A 38 -14.91 -13.28 8.88
N PHE A 39 -13.93 -14.17 9.09
CA PHE A 39 -12.54 -13.76 9.27
C PHE A 39 -11.96 -13.14 8.02
N PHE A 40 -12.33 -13.67 6.84
CA PHE A 40 -11.95 -13.06 5.57
C PHE A 40 -12.45 -11.62 5.44
N LEU A 41 -13.74 -11.38 5.68
CA LEU A 41 -14.31 -10.03 5.64
C LEU A 41 -13.59 -9.08 6.62
N LYS A 42 -13.29 -9.54 7.84
CA LYS A 42 -12.54 -8.73 8.81
C LYS A 42 -11.14 -8.38 8.31
N MET A 43 -10.41 -9.32 7.72
CA MET A 43 -9.08 -9.04 7.16
C MET A 43 -9.16 -8.09 5.98
N ALA A 44 -10.17 -8.22 5.12
CA ALA A 44 -10.40 -7.28 4.02
C ALA A 44 -10.67 -5.84 4.53
N ILE A 45 -11.44 -5.69 5.61
CA ILE A 45 -11.68 -4.39 6.26
C ILE A 45 -10.38 -3.81 6.81
N ILE A 46 -9.57 -4.62 7.50
CA ILE A 46 -8.28 -4.19 8.07
C ILE A 46 -7.30 -3.78 6.95
N GLU A 47 -7.20 -4.56 5.87
CA GLU A 47 -6.36 -4.24 4.72
C GLU A 47 -6.79 -2.93 4.06
N THR A 48 -8.09 -2.75 3.85
CA THR A 48 -8.65 -1.52 3.31
C THR A 48 -8.33 -0.33 4.21
N ALA A 49 -8.48 -0.48 5.52
CA ALA A 49 -8.14 0.56 6.49
C ALA A 49 -6.65 0.93 6.44
N MET A 50 -5.74 -0.05 6.31
CA MET A 50 -4.30 0.22 6.16
C MET A 50 -3.99 0.97 4.87
N VAL A 51 -4.62 0.59 3.75
CA VAL A 51 -4.46 1.29 2.46
C VAL A 51 -4.91 2.75 2.56
N PHE A 52 -6.05 3.03 3.19
CA PHE A 52 -6.53 4.40 3.38
C PHE A 52 -5.64 5.20 4.31
N TRP A 53 -5.16 4.59 5.40
CA TRP A 53 -4.26 5.25 6.32
C TRP A 53 -2.92 5.59 5.64
N ALA A 54 -2.38 4.66 4.85
CA ALA A 54 -1.21 4.91 4.02
C ALA A 54 -1.45 6.08 3.05
N GLY A 55 -2.58 6.11 2.34
CA GLY A 55 -2.94 7.22 1.46
C GLY A 55 -2.91 8.57 2.19
N GLN A 56 -3.53 8.66 3.37
CA GLN A 56 -3.54 9.89 4.17
C GLN A 56 -2.15 10.32 4.63
N LEU A 57 -1.31 9.36 5.04
CA LEU A 57 0.07 9.65 5.42
C LEU A 57 0.90 10.15 4.24
N LEU A 58 0.73 9.55 3.06
CA LEU A 58 1.42 9.99 1.84
C LEU A 58 1.01 11.41 1.44
N GLU A 59 -0.29 11.73 1.49
CA GLU A 59 -0.79 13.09 1.24
C GLU A 59 -0.21 14.12 2.21
N SER A 60 -0.14 13.76 3.50
CA SER A 60 0.49 14.61 4.53
C SER A 60 1.96 14.86 4.24
N GLY A 61 2.73 13.81 3.92
CA GLY A 61 4.16 13.93 3.60
C GLY A 61 4.41 14.78 2.36
N VAL A 62 3.62 14.61 1.30
CA VAL A 62 3.70 15.44 0.08
C VAL A 62 3.33 16.90 0.35
N SER A 63 2.34 17.15 1.22
CA SER A 63 1.96 18.51 1.58
C SER A 63 3.09 19.25 2.31
N GLU A 64 3.72 18.60 3.30
CA GLU A 64 4.80 19.20 4.07
C GLU A 64 6.09 19.35 3.26
N ALA A 65 6.49 18.32 2.50
CA ALA A 65 7.64 18.40 1.61
C ALA A 65 7.42 19.45 0.50
N GLY A 66 6.20 19.50 -0.07
CA GLY A 66 5.82 20.50 -1.06
C GLY A 66 5.93 21.94 -0.55
N ARG A 67 5.68 22.20 0.74
CA ARG A 67 5.88 23.51 1.36
C ARG A 67 7.34 23.97 1.28
N GLN A 68 8.31 23.05 1.39
CA GLN A 68 9.72 23.38 1.28
C GLN A 68 10.12 23.83 -0.14
N ILE A 69 9.54 23.21 -1.16
CA ILE A 69 9.69 23.67 -2.56
C ILE A 69 9.01 25.03 -2.75
N ARG A 70 7.79 25.18 -2.22
CA ARG A 70 7.00 26.41 -2.34
C ARG A 70 7.70 27.64 -1.77
N THR A 71 8.43 27.45 -0.66
CA THR A 71 9.15 28.52 0.06
C THR A 71 10.60 28.69 -0.41
N GLY A 72 11.04 27.98 -1.45
CA GLY A 72 12.40 28.12 -1.98
C GLY A 72 13.48 27.41 -1.16
N GLN A 73 13.13 26.64 -0.12
CA GLN A 73 14.11 25.97 0.75
C GLN A 73 14.89 24.89 0.01
N VAL A 74 14.22 24.11 -0.83
CA VAL A 74 14.85 23.07 -1.67
C VAL A 74 15.83 23.69 -2.66
N GLN A 75 15.45 24.80 -3.28
CA GLN A 75 16.23 25.51 -4.29
C GLN A 75 17.43 26.24 -3.66
N SER A 76 17.22 26.92 -2.53
CA SER A 76 18.28 27.68 -1.84
C SER A 76 19.35 26.78 -1.22
N GLN A 77 18.96 25.59 -0.74
CA GLN A 77 19.88 24.60 -0.18
C GLN A 77 20.51 23.70 -1.25
N GLY A 78 20.06 23.79 -2.52
CA GLY A 78 20.55 22.94 -3.60
C GLY A 78 20.21 21.46 -3.42
N ILE A 79 19.05 21.18 -2.80
CA ILE A 79 18.57 19.82 -2.57
C ILE A 79 18.15 19.21 -3.91
N ASP A 80 18.73 18.05 -4.23
CA ASP A 80 18.39 17.25 -5.40
C ASP A 80 17.21 16.30 -5.12
N GLU A 81 16.81 15.52 -6.11
CA GLU A 81 15.69 14.57 -5.99
C GLU A 81 15.91 13.57 -4.83
N ALA A 82 17.15 13.09 -4.64
CA ALA A 82 17.49 12.15 -3.60
C ALA A 82 17.34 12.77 -2.20
N GLY A 83 17.80 14.02 -2.02
CA GLY A 83 17.59 14.77 -0.78
C GLY A 83 16.12 15.08 -0.52
N PHE A 84 15.35 15.42 -1.57
CA PHE A 84 13.91 15.65 -1.44
C PHE A 84 13.15 14.38 -1.04
N ARG A 85 13.54 13.23 -1.63
CA ARG A 85 13.05 11.92 -1.21
C ARG A 85 13.34 11.69 0.26
N ALA A 86 14.57 11.89 0.72
CA ALA A 86 14.92 11.71 2.14
C ALA A 86 14.07 12.58 3.09
N LEU A 87 13.81 13.84 2.73
CA LEU A 87 12.92 14.73 3.49
C LEU A 87 11.51 14.17 3.62
N MET A 88 10.91 13.74 2.51
CA MET A 88 9.58 13.16 2.54
C MET A 88 9.56 11.85 3.35
N CYS A 89 10.61 11.05 3.25
CA CYS A 89 10.74 9.78 3.96
C CYS A 89 10.89 9.92 5.46
N ASN A 90 11.45 11.03 5.94
CA ASN A 90 11.44 11.33 7.38
C ASN A 90 10.03 11.53 7.91
N GLU A 91 9.11 12.06 7.10
CA GLU A 91 7.70 12.26 7.49
C GLU A 91 6.86 10.98 7.38
N ILE A 92 7.09 10.16 6.34
CA ILE A 92 6.24 8.98 6.05
C ILE A 92 6.87 7.63 6.43
N GLY A 93 8.12 7.61 6.88
CA GLY A 93 8.93 6.39 7.05
C GLY A 93 8.42 5.38 8.09
N VAL A 94 7.37 5.72 8.86
CA VAL A 94 6.71 4.79 9.78
C VAL A 94 6.03 3.64 9.03
N LEU A 95 5.44 3.92 7.86
CA LEU A 95 4.60 2.98 7.13
C LEU A 95 5.12 2.66 5.71
N PHE A 96 6.10 3.43 5.23
CA PHE A 96 6.56 3.41 3.85
C PHE A 96 8.03 2.98 3.72
N ASP A 97 8.31 2.18 2.70
CA ASP A 97 9.65 1.84 2.25
C ASP A 97 10.02 2.72 1.06
N CYS A 98 10.79 3.76 1.35
CA CYS A 98 11.07 4.86 0.46
C CYS A 98 12.08 4.58 -0.66
N ASP A 99 12.78 3.45 -0.61
CA ASP A 99 13.92 3.22 -1.50
C ASP A 99 13.44 2.98 -2.93
N GLU A 100 12.77 1.86 -3.18
CA GLU A 100 12.37 1.49 -4.54
C GLU A 100 10.88 1.69 -4.82
N ARG A 101 10.04 1.67 -3.78
CA ARG A 101 8.58 1.65 -3.96
C ARG A 101 7.96 3.02 -4.10
N LEU A 102 8.71 4.05 -3.73
CA LEU A 102 8.34 5.44 -3.86
C LEU A 102 8.97 6.04 -5.13
N ALA A 103 8.15 6.74 -5.91
CA ALA A 103 8.60 7.54 -7.04
C ALA A 103 8.00 8.93 -6.92
N ILE A 104 8.81 9.95 -7.18
CA ILE A 104 8.43 11.35 -7.01
C ILE A 104 8.55 12.02 -8.36
N ASP A 105 7.57 12.83 -8.70
CA ASP A 105 7.56 13.64 -9.91
C ASP A 105 7.31 15.09 -9.53
N VAL A 106 8.30 15.94 -9.78
CA VAL A 106 8.20 17.37 -9.56
C VAL A 106 8.32 18.03 -10.92
N GLN A 107 7.25 18.66 -11.37
CA GLN A 107 7.20 19.30 -12.68
C GLN A 107 6.77 20.74 -12.55
N ARG A 108 7.49 21.61 -13.25
CA ARG A 108 7.05 22.98 -13.48
C ARG A 108 6.02 22.98 -14.61
N VAL A 109 4.90 23.66 -14.37
CA VAL A 109 3.87 23.87 -15.39
C VAL A 109 3.65 25.36 -15.62
N VAL A 110 3.31 25.72 -16.85
CA VAL A 110 3.00 27.12 -17.19
C VAL A 110 1.69 27.56 -16.52
N ARG A 111 0.72 26.64 -16.41
CA ARG A 111 -0.59 26.85 -15.80
C ARG A 111 -1.11 25.54 -15.21
N PHE A 112 -2.00 25.62 -14.22
CA PHE A 112 -2.58 24.44 -13.56
C PHE A 112 -3.38 23.52 -14.51
N ASP A 113 -3.98 24.10 -15.57
CA ASP A 113 -4.75 23.39 -16.59
C ASP A 113 -3.89 22.67 -17.63
N ALA A 114 -2.59 22.95 -17.69
CA ALA A 114 -1.65 22.29 -18.61
C ALA A 114 -1.09 20.97 -18.04
N ALA A 115 -1.41 20.64 -16.80
CA ALA A 115 -0.92 19.44 -16.14
C ALA A 115 -1.70 18.19 -16.61
N ASP A 116 -0.99 17.22 -17.20
CA ASP A 116 -1.58 15.91 -17.48
C ASP A 116 -1.65 15.08 -16.19
N LEU A 117 -2.77 15.26 -15.47
CA LEU A 117 -3.12 14.47 -14.28
C LEU A 117 -4.04 13.28 -14.63
N ALA A 118 -4.47 13.17 -15.89
CA ALA A 118 -5.50 12.22 -16.28
C ALA A 118 -4.95 10.80 -16.51
N ARG A 119 -3.65 10.67 -16.79
CA ARG A 119 -3.03 9.38 -17.04
C ARG A 119 -2.20 8.92 -15.84
N PRO A 120 -2.64 7.90 -15.09
CA PRO A 120 -1.75 7.25 -14.14
C PRO A 120 -0.55 6.67 -14.91
N PRO A 121 0.66 6.71 -14.33
CA PRO A 121 1.91 6.32 -14.98
C PRO A 121 2.02 4.79 -15.06
N VAL A 122 1.05 4.16 -15.69
CA VAL A 122 0.91 2.72 -15.84
C VAL A 122 0.83 2.43 -17.34
N ASP A 123 1.65 1.49 -17.80
CA ASP A 123 1.66 1.07 -19.20
C ASP A 123 0.41 0.23 -19.56
N GLY A 124 0.24 -0.07 -20.85
CA GLY A 124 -0.88 -0.91 -21.31
C GLY A 124 -0.85 -2.36 -20.78
N ALA A 125 0.24 -2.78 -20.14
CA ALA A 125 0.41 -4.09 -19.51
C ALA A 125 0.21 -4.05 -17.98
N GLY A 126 -0.12 -2.89 -17.40
CA GLY A 126 -0.35 -2.72 -15.97
C GLY A 126 0.93 -2.48 -15.16
N ASN A 127 2.09 -2.30 -15.79
CA ASN A 127 3.33 -2.00 -15.08
C ASN A 127 3.46 -0.50 -14.82
N PHE A 128 3.92 -0.17 -13.62
CA PHE A 128 4.22 1.20 -13.24
C PHE A 128 5.49 1.69 -13.94
N ASN A 129 5.40 2.81 -14.65
CA ASN A 129 6.53 3.52 -15.25
C ASN A 129 6.91 4.72 -14.39
N GLY A 130 8.01 4.59 -13.64
CA GLY A 130 8.47 5.61 -12.70
C GLY A 130 9.44 6.64 -13.26
N ALA A 131 9.55 6.80 -14.58
CA ALA A 131 10.46 7.77 -15.18
C ALA A 131 9.92 9.20 -15.05
N PHE A 132 10.29 9.86 -13.95
CA PHE A 132 9.82 11.20 -13.60
C PHE A 132 10.93 12.24 -13.62
N GLY A 133 10.53 13.51 -13.63
CA GLY A 133 11.45 14.64 -13.58
C GLY A 133 11.49 15.26 -12.19
N PHE A 134 12.58 15.97 -11.90
CA PHE A 134 12.70 16.80 -10.71
C PHE A 134 13.01 18.25 -11.11
N GLU A 135 11.94 19.03 -11.30
CA GLU A 135 11.98 20.44 -11.66
C GLU A 135 11.25 21.30 -10.62
N PRO A 136 11.91 21.63 -9.48
CA PRO A 136 11.28 22.41 -8.40
C PRO A 136 10.99 23.88 -8.79
N GLY A 137 11.42 24.31 -9.98
CA GLY A 137 11.20 25.67 -10.50
C GLY A 137 11.85 26.78 -9.66
N VAL A 138 11.58 28.03 -10.02
CA VAL A 138 12.03 29.24 -9.30
C VAL A 138 10.85 30.01 -8.71
N GLY A 139 11.12 31.11 -8.01
CA GLY A 139 10.10 31.94 -7.37
C GLY A 139 9.05 32.44 -8.36
N GLY A 140 7.77 32.35 -7.98
CA GLY A 140 6.64 32.78 -8.80
C GLY A 140 6.23 31.83 -9.94
N GLU A 141 6.92 30.70 -10.13
CA GLU A 141 6.49 29.64 -11.07
C GLU A 141 5.48 28.69 -10.45
N THR A 142 4.70 28.01 -11.28
CA THR A 142 3.73 27.00 -10.84
C THR A 142 4.35 25.62 -10.92
N VAL A 143 4.26 24.87 -9.82
CA VAL A 143 4.88 23.55 -9.67
C VAL A 143 3.83 22.56 -9.21
N ILE A 144 3.94 21.35 -9.74
CA ILE A 144 3.13 20.21 -9.35
C ILE A 144 4.07 19.14 -8.83
N VAL A 145 3.75 18.65 -7.64
CA VAL A 145 4.47 17.57 -6.98
C VAL A 145 3.52 16.38 -6.88
N ARG A 146 3.95 15.25 -7.42
CA ARG A 146 3.25 13.97 -7.35
C ARG A 146 4.15 12.95 -6.68
N ALA A 147 3.59 12.21 -5.73
CA ALA A 147 4.22 11.02 -5.19
C ALA A 147 3.39 9.79 -5.55
N PHE A 148 4.09 8.78 -6.03
CA PHE A 148 3.54 7.49 -6.41
C PHE A 148 4.16 6.43 -5.53
N TYR A 149 3.33 5.64 -4.84
CA TYR A 149 3.83 4.55 -4.00
C TYR A 149 3.17 3.22 -4.35
N ARG A 150 4.00 2.21 -4.56
CA ARG A 150 3.55 0.84 -4.88
C ARG A 150 3.27 0.07 -3.59
N TRP A 151 2.01 0.08 -3.15
CA TRP A 151 1.57 -0.58 -1.93
C TRP A 151 1.33 -2.09 -2.15
N PRO A 152 2.06 -2.99 -1.46
CA PRO A 152 1.82 -4.42 -1.60
C PRO A 152 0.53 -4.83 -0.89
N LEU A 153 -0.34 -5.56 -1.60
CA LEU A 153 -1.52 -6.17 -0.99
C LEU A 153 -1.17 -7.54 -0.41
N LEU A 154 -1.64 -7.79 0.79
CA LEU A 154 -1.33 -8.98 1.57
C LEU A 154 -2.35 -10.08 1.29
N PHE A 155 -3.63 -9.74 1.23
CA PHE A 155 -4.70 -10.72 1.07
C PHE A 155 -5.16 -10.80 -0.39
N ASN A 156 -5.28 -12.04 -0.89
CA ASN A 156 -5.98 -12.35 -2.13
C ASN A 156 -6.72 -13.66 -1.90
N PHE A 157 -8.01 -13.55 -1.61
CA PHE A 157 -8.85 -14.71 -1.38
C PHE A 157 -9.89 -14.82 -2.49
N MET A 158 -9.93 -15.98 -3.15
CA MET A 158 -10.81 -16.24 -4.29
C MET A 158 -10.70 -15.22 -5.44
N GLY A 159 -9.54 -14.57 -5.62
CA GLY A 159 -9.36 -13.56 -6.68
C GLY A 159 -9.99 -12.20 -6.36
N LEU A 160 -10.46 -11.99 -5.13
CA LEU A 160 -10.85 -10.68 -4.63
C LEU A 160 -9.61 -9.99 -4.09
N ASP A 161 -8.99 -9.15 -4.93
CA ASP A 161 -7.95 -8.22 -4.51
C ASP A 161 -8.29 -6.78 -4.95
N ALA A 162 -7.63 -5.82 -4.31
CA ALA A 162 -7.78 -4.39 -4.60
C ALA A 162 -6.62 -3.86 -5.46
N ALA A 163 -5.95 -4.74 -6.21
CA ALA A 163 -4.78 -4.40 -7.01
C ALA A 163 -5.19 -3.60 -8.24
N ASP A 164 -4.38 -2.60 -8.60
CA ASP A 164 -4.57 -1.78 -9.79
C ASP A 164 -3.36 -1.82 -10.74
N ILE A 165 -2.23 -2.35 -10.27
CA ILE A 165 -0.99 -2.55 -11.05
C ILE A 165 -0.51 -3.99 -10.96
N ALA A 166 0.33 -4.36 -11.92
CA ALA A 166 0.96 -5.67 -12.01
C ALA A 166 1.72 -6.01 -10.71
N GLY A 167 1.75 -7.29 -10.36
CA GLY A 167 2.42 -7.77 -9.15
C GLY A 167 1.59 -7.71 -7.87
N ARG A 168 0.25 -7.57 -7.98
CA ARG A 168 -0.69 -7.53 -6.85
C ARG A 168 -0.36 -6.38 -5.89
N GLN A 169 -0.22 -5.21 -6.48
CA GLN A 169 0.05 -3.97 -5.77
C GLN A 169 -1.05 -2.97 -6.08
N ARG A 170 -1.22 -2.02 -5.15
CA ARG A 170 -2.09 -0.88 -5.30
C ARG A 170 -1.25 0.39 -5.40
N LEU A 171 -1.52 1.23 -6.38
CA LEU A 171 -0.80 2.46 -6.60
C LEU A 171 -1.45 3.57 -5.77
N LEU A 172 -0.76 4.00 -4.72
CA LEU A 172 -1.14 5.19 -3.97
C LEU A 172 -0.57 6.42 -4.68
N ILE A 173 -1.43 7.42 -4.90
CA ILE A 173 -1.07 8.64 -5.60
C ILE A 173 -1.43 9.82 -4.69
N ALA A 174 -0.45 10.65 -4.38
CA ALA A 174 -0.66 11.93 -3.71
C ALA A 174 -0.18 13.04 -4.64
N THR A 175 -1.01 14.06 -4.86
CA THR A 175 -0.69 15.19 -5.75
C THR A 175 -0.95 16.49 -5.01
N THR A 176 0.01 17.40 -5.07
CA THR A 176 -0.16 18.79 -4.63
C THR A 176 0.30 19.73 -5.73
N ALA A 177 -0.41 20.84 -5.89
CA ALA A 177 -0.13 21.85 -6.90
C ALA A 177 -0.10 23.21 -6.22
N PHE A 178 0.95 23.98 -6.47
CA PHE A 178 1.12 25.29 -5.86
C PHE A 178 1.94 26.22 -6.74
N ARG A 179 1.92 27.50 -6.40
CA ARG A 179 2.80 28.50 -6.98
C ARG A 179 3.88 28.85 -5.96
N ASN A 180 5.13 28.81 -6.39
CA ASN A 180 6.27 29.15 -5.55
C ASN A 180 6.15 30.61 -5.10
N GLU A 181 6.49 30.84 -3.84
CA GLU A 181 6.58 32.17 -3.26
C GLU A 181 7.74 32.95 -3.89
N PRO A 182 7.69 34.28 -3.89
CA PRO A 182 8.87 35.08 -4.22
C PRO A 182 9.88 34.93 -3.08
N PHE A 183 11.04 34.35 -3.38
CA PHE A 183 12.14 34.09 -2.45
C PHE A 183 13.46 34.64 -2.99
#